data_AF-A0A7C6F3G7-F1
#
_entry.id   AF-A0A7C6F3G7-F1
#
_cell.length_a   1.000
_cell.length_b   1.000
_cell.length_c   1.000
_cell.angle_alpha   90.00
_cell.angle_beta   90.00
_cell.angle_gamma   90.00
#
_symmetry.space_group_name_H-M   'P 1'
#
loop_
_entity.id
_entity.type
_entity.pdbx_description
1 polymer ?
#
loop_
_entity_poly.entity_id
_entity_poly.type
_entity_poly.pdbx_seq_one_letter_code
_entity_poly.pdbx_strand_id
1 'polypeptide(L)'
;NSCVPVMMDDNQVLVASPFPINPDVEEQLRLRYGAPVRTVITTPASLNAAILKYFGGRGGATSVAPASRGGTTPPASPTPRPAVVRSPERFRQDLQYAIVAFNLTVIVVMILQFIIRPMYDFGTLLGAILISAVVGAIVGAGTFFYRSRQP
;
A
#
# COMPACT_ATOMS: atom_id res chain seq x y z
N ASN A 1 -19.51 -11.66 14.07
CA ASN A 1 -18.75 -11.23 12.87
C ASN A 1 -18.40 -9.77 13.00
N SER A 2 -17.12 -9.40 12.88
CA SER A 2 -16.68 -8.01 12.77
C SER A 2 -16.42 -7.71 11.30
N CYS A 3 -17.17 -6.78 10.71
CA CYS A 3 -17.09 -6.47 9.30
C CYS A 3 -17.44 -5.01 9.05
N VAL A 4 -16.78 -4.38 8.07
CA VAL A 4 -16.97 -2.95 7.75
C VAL A 4 -17.13 -2.77 6.24
N PRO A 5 -18.19 -2.09 5.77
CA PRO A 5 -18.32 -1.74 4.36
C PRO A 5 -17.22 -0.73 3.97
N VAL A 6 -16.50 -1.02 2.90
CA VAL A 6 -15.37 -0.20 2.43
C VAL A 6 -15.77 0.66 1.24
N MET A 7 -16.43 0.06 0.26
CA MET A 7 -16.76 0.68 -1.02
C MET A 7 -17.92 -0.06 -1.70
N MET A 8 -18.67 0.63 -2.55
CA MET A 8 -19.52 -0.01 -3.56
C MET A 8 -18.80 0.02 -4.90
N ASP A 9 -18.75 -1.12 -5.59
CA ASP A 9 -18.08 -1.31 -6.88
C ASP A 9 -18.90 -2.25 -7.76
N ASP A 10 -19.11 -1.92 -9.03
CA ASP A 10 -19.87 -2.74 -10.00
C ASP A 10 -21.18 -3.36 -9.45
N ASN A 11 -21.98 -2.56 -8.73
CA ASN A 11 -23.22 -3.00 -8.07
C ASN A 11 -23.02 -4.11 -7.00
N GLN A 12 -21.84 -4.15 -6.38
CA GLN A 12 -21.49 -5.01 -5.26
C GLN A 12 -20.99 -4.18 -4.08
N VAL A 13 -21.30 -4.62 -2.86
CA VAL A 13 -20.77 -4.00 -1.63
C VAL A 13 -19.52 -4.75 -1.20
N LEU A 14 -18.39 -4.08 -1.19
CA LEU A 14 -17.15 -4.62 -0.66
C LEU A 14 -17.13 -4.46 0.85
N VAL A 15 -17.04 -5.58 1.57
CA VAL A 15 -17.04 -5.62 3.03
C VAL A 15 -15.72 -6.21 3.52
N ALA A 16 -14.97 -5.43 4.30
CA ALA A 16 -13.76 -5.89 4.95
C ALA A 16 -14.10 -6.77 6.16
N SER A 17 -13.53 -7.97 6.22
CA SER A 17 -13.67 -8.90 7.34
C SER A 17 -12.40 -9.75 7.47
N PRO A 18 -11.98 -10.15 8.68
CA PRO A 18 -10.85 -11.06 8.85
C PRO A 18 -11.17 -12.51 8.50
N PHE A 19 -12.45 -12.88 8.53
CA PHE A 19 -12.94 -14.20 8.20
C PHE A 19 -14.07 -14.12 7.17
N PRO A 20 -14.35 -15.19 6.40
CA PRO A 20 -15.52 -15.26 5.56
C PRO A 20 -16.78 -14.91 6.35
N ILE A 21 -17.65 -14.08 5.77
CA ILE A 21 -18.90 -13.67 6.41
C ILE A 21 -19.83 -14.88 6.48
N ASN A 22 -20.53 -15.03 7.62
CA ASN A 22 -21.58 -16.03 7.74
C ASN A 22 -22.70 -15.73 6.72
N PRO A 23 -23.17 -16.71 5.94
CA PRO A 23 -24.25 -16.53 4.96
C PRO A 23 -25.48 -15.78 5.48
N ASP A 24 -25.88 -15.98 6.74
CA ASP A 24 -27.02 -15.29 7.33
C ASP A 24 -26.80 -13.78 7.45
N VAL A 25 -25.56 -13.38 7.75
CA VAL A 25 -25.16 -11.97 7.86
C VAL A 25 -24.98 -11.37 6.47
N GLU A 26 -24.49 -12.15 5.50
CA GLU A 26 -24.41 -11.76 4.10
C GLU A 26 -25.79 -11.41 3.54
N GLU A 27 -26.79 -12.25 3.80
CA GLU A 27 -28.17 -12.00 3.36
C GLU A 27 -28.73 -10.70 3.96
N GLN A 28 -28.51 -10.48 5.26
CA GLN A 28 -28.95 -9.26 5.92
C GLN A 28 -28.28 -8.01 5.34
N LEU A 29 -26.98 -8.08 5.03
CA LEU A 29 -26.26 -6.99 4.38
C LEU A 29 -26.78 -6.77 2.95
N ARG A 30 -27.04 -7.83 2.20
CA ARG A 30 -27.62 -7.78 0.85
C ARG A 30 -28.98 -7.10 0.84
N LEU A 31 -29.86 -7.46 1.77
CA LEU A 31 -31.19 -6.84 1.90
C LEU A 31 -31.11 -5.36 2.31
N ARG A 32 -30.12 -4.97 3.13
CA ARG A 32 -29.93 -3.58 3.56
C ARG A 32 -29.36 -2.69 2.46
N TYR A 33 -28.42 -3.20 1.68
CA TYR A 33 -27.75 -2.42 0.64
C TYR A 33 -28.38 -2.59 -0.75
N GLY A 34 -29.29 -3.55 -0.93
CA GLY A 34 -29.90 -3.86 -2.23
C GLY A 34 -28.93 -4.42 -3.26
N ALA A 35 -27.73 -4.83 -2.83
CA ALA A 35 -26.64 -5.24 -3.69
C ALA A 35 -25.91 -6.47 -3.12
N PRO A 36 -25.41 -7.38 -3.98
CA PRO A 36 -24.58 -8.51 -3.56
C PRO A 36 -23.35 -8.06 -2.76
N VAL A 37 -22.99 -8.86 -1.76
CA VAL A 37 -21.92 -8.53 -0.80
C VAL A 37 -20.69 -9.37 -1.13
N ARG A 38 -19.54 -8.72 -1.26
CA ARG A 38 -18.26 -9.39 -1.50
C ARG A 38 -17.33 -9.16 -0.32
N THR A 39 -16.87 -10.26 0.27
CA THR A 39 -15.94 -10.19 1.40
C THR A 39 -14.51 -9.94 0.91
N VAL A 40 -13.87 -8.91 1.45
CA VAL A 40 -12.44 -8.62 1.28
C VAL A 40 -11.72 -9.04 2.55
N ILE A 41 -10.83 -10.03 2.44
CA ILE A 41 -10.08 -10.54 3.60
C ILE A 41 -9.04 -9.51 4.03
N THR A 42 -9.10 -9.13 5.30
CA THR A 42 -8.20 -8.12 5.89
C THR A 42 -7.67 -8.59 7.23
N THR A 43 -6.55 -8.02 7.70
CA THR A 43 -6.06 -8.36 9.04
C THR A 43 -6.96 -7.76 10.11
N PRO A 44 -7.11 -8.41 11.29
CA PRO A 44 -7.87 -7.84 12.41
C PRO A 44 -7.36 -6.45 12.83
N ALA A 45 -6.03 -6.23 12.77
CA ALA A 45 -5.41 -4.95 13.10
C ALA A 45 -5.85 -3.84 12.13
N SER A 46 -5.82 -4.10 10.82
CA SER A 46 -6.26 -3.12 9.81
C SER A 46 -7.76 -2.82 9.91
N LEU A 47 -8.59 -3.83 10.21
CA LEU A 47 -10.02 -3.63 10.38
C LEU A 47 -10.32 -2.73 11.59
N ASN A 48 -9.71 -3.02 12.74
CA ASN A 48 -9.88 -2.23 13.95
C ASN A 48 -9.39 -0.79 13.76
N ALA A 49 -8.27 -0.59 13.05
CA ALA A 49 -7.79 0.75 12.69
C ALA A 49 -8.81 1.50 11.80
N ALA A 50 -9.44 0.83 10.84
CA ALA A 50 -10.49 1.42 10.00
C ALA A 50 -11.75 1.76 10.82
N ILE A 51 -12.16 0.88 11.76
CA ILE A 51 -13.28 1.14 12.66
C ILE A 51 -13.00 2.39 13.50
N LEU A 52 -11.83 2.48 14.13
CA LEU A 52 -11.46 3.65 14.92
C LEU A 52 -11.41 4.93 14.09
N LYS A 53 -10.90 4.85 12.85
CA LYS A 53 -10.79 6.00 11.95
C LYS A 53 -12.14 6.53 11.48
N TYR A 54 -13.06 5.66 11.05
CA TYR A 54 -14.31 6.07 10.40
C TYR A 54 -15.53 6.06 11.32
N PHE A 55 -15.49 5.29 12.40
CA PHE A 55 -16.62 5.09 13.32
C PHE A 55 -16.32 5.49 14.77
N GLY A 56 -15.08 5.90 15.09
CA GLY A 56 -14.66 6.26 16.45
C GLY A 56 -15.38 7.47 17.08
N GLY A 57 -16.07 8.29 16.27
CA GLY A 57 -16.80 9.48 16.74
C GLY A 57 -18.33 9.31 16.87
N ARG A 58 -18.91 8.20 16.39
CA ARG A 58 -20.36 8.00 16.39
C ARG A 58 -20.69 6.83 17.30
N GLY A 59 -21.18 7.16 18.50
CA GLY A 59 -21.45 6.23 19.60
C GLY A 59 -22.13 4.94 19.16
N GLY A 60 -21.57 3.81 19.59
CA GLY A 60 -22.13 2.49 19.29
C GLY A 60 -21.20 1.29 19.43
N ALA A 61 -19.92 1.47 19.78
CA ALA A 61 -19.06 0.34 20.13
C ALA A 61 -18.64 0.46 21.59
N THR A 62 -19.27 -0.34 22.45
CA THR A 62 -18.83 -0.60 23.82
C THR A 62 -17.38 -1.08 23.74
N SER A 63 -16.47 -0.15 24.01
CA SER A 63 -15.03 -0.38 24.07
C SER A 63 -14.76 -1.40 25.16
N VAL A 64 -14.50 -2.65 24.80
CA VAL A 64 -13.83 -3.59 25.72
C VAL A 64 -12.37 -3.17 25.74
N ALA A 65 -12.07 -2.20 26.60
CA ALA A 65 -10.72 -1.70 26.82
C ALA A 65 -9.87 -2.81 27.44
N PRO A 66 -8.63 -3.06 26.97
CA PRO A 66 -7.64 -3.69 27.82
C PRO A 66 -7.26 -2.69 28.93
N ALA A 67 -7.29 -3.15 30.17
CA ALA A 67 -7.04 -2.37 31.37
C ALA A 67 -5.65 -1.70 31.33
N SER A 68 -5.64 -0.36 31.38
CA SER A 68 -4.44 0.42 31.68
C SER A 68 -4.32 0.59 33.19
N ARG A 69 -3.24 0.05 33.79
CA ARG A 69 -2.77 0.46 35.11
C ARG A 69 -1.69 1.53 34.94
N GLY A 70 -2.08 2.75 35.30
CA GLY A 70 -1.37 3.76 36.09
C GLY A 70 0.13 3.98 35.92
N GLY A 71 0.51 5.27 35.84
CA GLY A 71 1.73 5.73 36.49
C GLY A 71 2.46 6.91 35.84
N THR A 72 2.18 8.11 36.34
CA THR A 72 3.14 9.21 36.62
C THR A 72 3.94 9.89 35.51
N THR A 73 3.62 11.17 35.27
CA THR A 73 4.46 12.20 34.64
C THR A 73 5.63 12.60 35.55
N PRO A 74 6.86 12.76 35.03
CA PRO A 74 7.55 14.08 35.10
C PRO A 74 8.51 14.34 33.90
N PRO A 75 9.27 15.45 33.89
CA PRO A 75 9.00 16.75 33.24
C PRO A 75 9.67 16.93 31.86
N ALA A 76 9.29 18.01 31.16
CA ALA A 76 9.78 18.39 29.84
C ALA A 76 11.31 18.56 29.75
N SER A 77 11.89 18.02 28.68
CA SER A 77 13.27 18.22 28.22
C SER A 77 13.26 18.42 26.70
N PRO A 78 14.26 19.10 26.13
CA PRO A 78 14.12 19.97 24.95
C PRO A 78 13.89 19.17 23.68
N THR A 79 13.00 19.69 22.82
CA THR A 79 12.60 19.09 21.54
C THR A 79 13.81 18.67 20.69
N PRO A 80 14.09 17.36 20.57
CA PRO A 80 14.95 16.87 19.51
C PRO A 80 14.12 16.90 18.23
N ARG A 81 14.68 17.47 17.17
CA ARG A 81 14.14 17.40 15.80
C ARG A 81 13.65 15.96 15.56
N PRO A 82 12.40 15.72 15.15
CA PRO A 82 11.88 14.37 15.07
C PRO A 82 12.75 13.55 14.12
N ALA A 83 13.46 12.56 14.65
CA ALA A 83 14.00 11.50 13.83
C ALA A 83 12.79 10.80 13.22
N VAL A 84 12.52 11.07 11.94
CA VAL A 84 11.44 10.43 11.19
C VAL A 84 11.74 8.94 11.19
N VAL A 85 11.10 8.20 12.09
CA VAL A 85 11.05 6.75 12.04
C VAL A 85 10.47 6.43 10.67
N ARG A 86 11.29 5.90 9.75
CA ARG A 86 10.83 5.49 8.42
C ARG A 86 9.64 4.54 8.62
N SER A 87 8.44 5.00 8.28
CA SER A 87 7.30 4.11 8.30
C SER A 87 7.53 3.02 7.24
N PRO A 88 7.17 1.76 7.53
CA PRO A 88 7.30 0.67 6.57
C PRO A 88 6.52 0.96 5.27
N GLU A 89 5.47 1.79 5.32
CA GLU A 89 4.79 2.33 4.14
C GLU A 89 5.69 3.17 3.23
N ARG A 90 6.46 4.13 3.78
CA ARG A 90 7.30 5.03 2.95
C ARG A 90 8.40 4.25 2.23
N PHE A 91 9.00 3.27 2.89
CA PHE A 91 10.00 2.40 2.25
C PHE A 91 9.41 1.60 1.09
N ARG A 92 8.20 1.05 1.24
CA ARG A 92 7.49 0.33 0.16
C ARG A 92 7.15 1.26 -1.00
N GLN A 93 6.72 2.48 -0.71
CA GLN A 93 6.46 3.49 -1.74
C GLN A 93 7.76 3.84 -2.49
N ASP A 94 8.84 4.14 -1.77
CA ASP A 94 10.14 4.46 -2.39
C ASP A 94 10.66 3.32 -3.27
N LEU A 95 10.48 2.07 -2.82
CA LEU A 95 10.79 0.88 -3.60
C LEU A 95 9.91 0.75 -4.85
N GLN A 96 8.60 0.98 -4.74
CA GLN A 96 7.68 0.99 -5.89
C GLN A 96 8.09 2.03 -6.93
N TYR A 97 8.39 3.27 -6.51
CA TYR A 97 8.85 4.30 -7.43
C TYR A 97 10.20 3.96 -8.07
N ALA A 98 11.12 3.35 -7.34
CA ALA A 98 12.40 2.89 -7.89
C ALA A 98 12.21 1.79 -8.95
N ILE A 99 11.32 0.82 -8.69
CA ILE A 99 10.99 -0.26 -9.64
C ILE A 99 10.33 0.29 -10.91
N VAL A 100 9.40 1.24 -10.76
CA VAL A 100 8.75 1.90 -11.91
C VAL A 100 9.78 2.70 -12.72
N ALA A 101 10.63 3.50 -12.05
CA ALA A 101 11.67 4.28 -12.72
C ALA A 101 12.68 3.39 -13.45
N PHE A 102 13.08 2.26 -12.86
CA PHE A 102 13.91 1.25 -13.49
C PHE A 102 13.26 0.72 -14.77
N ASN A 103 12.05 0.16 -14.67
CA ASN A 103 11.38 -0.49 -15.82
C ASN A 103 11.10 0.52 -16.95
N LEU A 104 10.63 1.73 -16.60
CA LEU A 104 10.37 2.77 -17.58
C LEU A 104 11.64 3.14 -18.35
N THR A 105 12.77 3.29 -17.65
CA THR A 105 14.05 3.62 -18.29
C THR A 105 14.52 2.49 -19.20
N VAL A 106 14.42 1.23 -18.77
CA VAL A 106 14.78 0.07 -19.60
C VAL A 106 13.95 0.06 -20.89
N ILE A 107 12.63 0.23 -20.80
CA ILE A 107 11.72 0.24 -21.94
C ILE A 107 12.07 1.39 -22.91
N VAL A 108 12.23 2.62 -22.40
CA VAL A 108 12.55 3.78 -23.23
C VAL A 108 13.89 3.60 -23.94
N VAL A 109 14.91 3.11 -23.23
CA VAL A 109 16.23 2.87 -23.81
C VAL A 109 16.18 1.74 -24.85
N MET A 110 15.42 0.66 -24.61
CA MET A 110 15.23 -0.40 -25.61
C MET A 110 14.51 0.10 -26.86
N ILE A 111 13.44 0.88 -26.72
CA ILE A 111 12.72 1.46 -27.86
C ILE A 111 13.64 2.39 -28.65
N LEU A 112 14.40 3.24 -27.97
CA LEU A 112 15.33 4.16 -28.62
C LEU A 112 16.42 3.41 -29.40
N GLN A 113 16.98 2.35 -28.82
CA GLN A 113 17.94 1.49 -29.50
C GLN A 113 17.32 0.79 -30.72
N PHE A 114 16.06 0.36 -30.62
CA PHE A 114 15.34 -0.29 -31.71
C PHE A 114 15.05 0.64 -32.89
N ILE A 115 14.75 1.91 -32.62
CA ILE A 115 14.56 2.94 -33.65
C ILE A 115 15.90 3.25 -34.36
N ILE A 116 17.01 3.33 -33.61
CA ILE A 116 18.31 3.68 -34.17
C ILE A 116 18.95 2.49 -34.90
N ARG A 117 18.69 1.26 -34.45
CA ARG A 117 19.23 0.02 -35.04
C ARG A 117 18.12 -1.03 -35.22
N PRO A 118 17.39 -0.98 -36.35
CA PRO A 118 16.27 -1.90 -36.60
C PRO A 118 16.69 -3.34 -36.95
N MET A 119 17.95 -3.57 -37.32
CA MET A 119 18.50 -4.93 -37.49
C MET A 119 19.21 -5.38 -36.21
N TYR A 120 18.68 -6.44 -35.59
CA TYR A 120 19.29 -7.10 -34.45
C TYR A 120 19.76 -8.50 -34.83
N ASP A 121 21.08 -8.70 -34.79
CA ASP A 121 21.65 -10.03 -34.56
C ASP A 121 21.52 -10.39 -33.07
N PHE A 122 21.50 -11.68 -32.74
CA PHE A 122 21.34 -12.17 -31.37
C PHE A 122 22.33 -11.53 -30.38
N GLY A 123 23.59 -11.33 -30.81
CA GLY A 123 24.61 -10.66 -29.99
C GLY A 123 24.32 -9.17 -29.72
N THR A 124 23.82 -8.44 -30.71
CA THR A 124 23.41 -7.04 -30.53
C THR A 124 22.16 -6.89 -29.68
N LEU A 125 21.25 -7.86 -29.73
CA LEU A 125 20.04 -7.88 -28.92
C LEU A 125 20.40 -8.12 -27.44
N LEU A 126 21.28 -9.10 -27.19
CA LEU A 126 21.81 -9.34 -25.85
C LEU A 126 22.50 -8.07 -25.33
N GLY A 127 23.44 -7.49 -26.09
CA GLY A 127 24.12 -6.25 -25.71
C GLY A 127 23.16 -5.10 -25.39
N ALA A 128 22.09 -4.92 -26.17
CA ALA A 128 21.07 -3.90 -25.94
C ALA A 128 20.31 -4.09 -24.62
N ILE A 129 19.97 -5.34 -24.28
CA ILE A 129 19.33 -5.69 -23.01
C ILE A 129 20.28 -5.36 -21.84
N LEU A 130 21.57 -5.72 -21.95
CA LEU A 130 22.53 -5.44 -20.88
C LEU A 130 22.72 -3.93 -20.67
N ILE A 131 22.87 -3.16 -21.77
CA ILE A 131 23.01 -1.71 -21.71
C ILE A 131 21.78 -1.07 -21.06
N SER A 132 20.58 -1.45 -21.52
CA SER A 132 19.34 -0.89 -20.97
C SER A 132 19.15 -1.25 -19.49
N ALA A 133 19.47 -2.48 -19.09
CA ALA A 133 19.43 -2.90 -17.68
C ALA A 133 20.41 -2.10 -16.80
N VAL A 134 21.64 -1.84 -17.27
CA VAL A 134 22.62 -1.04 -16.53
C VAL A 134 22.14 0.41 -16.38
N VAL A 135 21.67 1.04 -17.46
CA VAL A 135 21.14 2.40 -17.41
C VAL A 135 19.91 2.48 -16.50
N GLY A 136 19.00 1.50 -16.62
CA GLY A 136 17.84 1.38 -15.75
C GLY A 136 18.23 1.25 -14.28
N ALA A 137 19.24 0.44 -13.95
CA ALA A 137 19.70 0.24 -12.58
C ALA A 137 20.26 1.53 -11.97
N ILE A 138 21.02 2.31 -12.75
CA ILE A 138 21.56 3.61 -12.32
C ILE A 138 20.42 4.59 -12.01
N VAL A 139 19.43 4.70 -12.90
CA VAL A 139 18.28 5.61 -12.71
C VAL A 139 17.38 5.16 -11.56
N GLY A 140 17.11 3.86 -11.45
CA GLY A 140 16.34 3.28 -10.36
C GLY A 140 17.00 3.51 -9.00
N ALA A 141 18.32 3.24 -8.90
CA ALA A 141 19.09 3.50 -7.69
C ALA A 141 19.13 5.01 -7.36
N GLY A 142 19.39 5.86 -8.35
CA GLY A 142 19.39 7.32 -8.17
C GLY A 142 18.04 7.85 -7.67
N THR A 143 16.93 7.36 -8.23
CA THR A 143 15.57 7.73 -7.80
C THR A 143 15.29 7.28 -6.37
N PHE A 144 15.68 6.05 -6.02
CA PHE A 144 15.57 5.53 -4.66
C PHE A 144 16.38 6.38 -3.67
N PHE A 145 17.65 6.66 -3.97
CA PHE A 145 18.51 7.47 -3.10
C PHE A 145 18.00 8.89 -2.95
N TYR A 146 17.59 9.55 -4.03
CA TYR A 146 17.04 10.90 -4.01
C TYR A 146 15.81 11.00 -3.10
N ARG A 147 14.86 10.07 -3.27
CA ARG A 147 13.61 10.05 -2.50
C ARG A 147 13.84 9.65 -1.04
N SER A 148 14.73 8.70 -0.80
CA SER A 148 15.10 8.26 0.55
C SER A 148 15.75 9.34 1.40
N ARG A 149 16.24 10.43 0.77
CA ARG A 149 16.85 11.61 1.39
C ARG A 149 15.87 12.77 1.58
N GLN A 150 14.65 12.72 1.03
CA GLN A 150 13.65 13.75 1.28
C GLN A 150 12.93 13.48 2.62
N PRO A 151 12.84 14.47 3.52
CA PRO A 151 12.23 14.33 4.84
C PRO A 151 10.70 14.15 4.80
#